data_AF-A0A961G545-F1
#
_entry.id   AF-A0A961G545-F1
#
_cell.length_a   1.000
_cell.length_b   1.000
_cell.length_c   1.000
_cell.angle_alpha   90.00
_cell.angle_beta   90.00
_cell.angle_gamma   90.00
#
_symmetry.space_group_name_H-M   'P 1'
#
loop_
_entity.id
_entity.type
_entity.pdbx_description
1 polymer ?
#
loop_
_entity_poly.entity_id
_entity_poly.type
_entity_poly.pdbx_seq_one_letter_code
_entity_poly.pdbx_strand_id
1 'polypeptide(L)'
;MSDPTDLNPFARRVSESRVASLLQIIAAPPNARRSPAAGDLEGDFDLWCDGAACKYHTGSAHWEFADGTTAMAATPCAWLWVRIFFPDGQNVEVRQAHLD
;
A
#
# COMPACT_ATOMS: atom_id res chain seq x y z
N MET A 1 -24.76 16.60 -22.27
CA MET A 1 -24.40 15.43 -23.10
C MET A 1 -23.43 14.64 -22.24
N SER A 2 -23.87 13.53 -21.65
CA SER A 2 -23.03 12.72 -20.77
C SER A 2 -21.88 12.11 -21.58
N ASP A 3 -20.69 12.10 -21.01
CA ASP A 3 -19.50 11.52 -21.63
C ASP A 3 -19.72 10.01 -21.82
N PRO A 4 -19.51 9.40 -23.01
CA PRO A 4 -19.68 7.95 -23.21
C PRO A 4 -18.86 7.07 -22.25
N THR A 5 -17.85 7.64 -21.57
CA THR A 5 -17.13 6.98 -20.46
C THR A 5 -17.97 6.80 -19.18
N ASP A 6 -19.13 7.46 -19.04
CA ASP A 6 -20.07 7.30 -17.92
C ASP A 6 -20.76 5.92 -17.87
N LEU A 7 -20.64 5.09 -18.91
CA LEU A 7 -21.32 3.78 -18.96
C LEU A 7 -20.53 2.63 -18.33
N ASN A 8 -19.26 2.83 -17.96
CA ASN A 8 -18.47 1.81 -17.28
C ASN A 8 -18.25 2.18 -15.81
N PRO A 9 -19.06 1.64 -14.87
CA PRO A 9 -18.89 1.93 -13.44
C PRO A 9 -17.53 1.50 -12.89
N PHE A 10 -16.76 0.70 -13.64
CA PHE A 10 -15.43 0.23 -13.26
C PHE A 10 -14.28 1.06 -13.85
N ALA A 11 -14.55 2.05 -14.71
CA ALA A 11 -13.50 2.85 -15.36
C ALA A 11 -12.58 3.58 -14.36
N ARG A 12 -13.09 3.84 -13.14
CA ARG A 12 -12.35 4.47 -12.04
C ARG A 12 -12.04 3.48 -10.91
N ARG A 13 -12.11 2.17 -11.15
CA ARG A 13 -11.84 1.19 -10.09
C ARG A 13 -10.36 0.84 -10.05
N VAL A 14 -9.76 0.88 -8.85
CA VAL A 14 -8.46 0.25 -8.61
C VAL A 14 -8.56 -1.25 -8.87
N SER A 15 -7.69 -1.79 -9.73
CA SER A 15 -7.69 -3.23 -10.01
C SER A 15 -7.30 -4.04 -8.77
N GLU A 16 -7.98 -5.18 -8.57
CA GLU A 16 -7.72 -6.10 -7.47
C GLU A 16 -6.28 -6.62 -7.50
N SER A 17 -5.74 -6.88 -8.70
CA SER A 17 -4.35 -7.30 -8.87
C SER A 17 -3.36 -6.26 -8.34
N ARG A 18 -3.63 -4.97 -8.54
CA ARG A 18 -2.77 -3.89 -7.99
C ARG A 18 -2.81 -3.89 -6.46
N VAL A 19 -4.00 -4.02 -5.88
CA VAL A 19 -4.16 -4.14 -4.41
C VAL A 19 -3.41 -5.37 -3.88
N ALA A 20 -3.57 -6.52 -4.53
CA ALA A 20 -2.90 -7.76 -4.14
C ALA A 20 -1.37 -7.66 -4.18
N SER A 21 -0.80 -7.03 -5.22
CA SER A 21 0.65 -6.81 -5.32
C SER A 21 1.19 -5.96 -4.17
N LEU A 22 0.47 -4.89 -3.79
CA LEU A 22 0.87 -4.04 -2.65
C LEU A 22 0.79 -4.82 -1.33
N LEU A 23 -0.27 -5.61 -1.13
CA LEU A 23 -0.41 -6.46 0.06
C LEU A 23 0.69 -7.53 0.15
N GLN A 24 1.13 -8.09 -0.98
CA GLN A 24 2.23 -9.06 -1.01
C GLN A 24 3.54 -8.42 -0.55
N ILE A 25 3.86 -7.20 -1.02
CA ILE A 25 5.06 -6.47 -0.58
C ILE A 25 5.00 -6.19 0.93
N ILE A 26 3.85 -5.74 1.44
CA ILE A 26 3.67 -5.46 2.87
C ILE A 26 3.85 -6.73 3.72
N ALA A 27 3.30 -7.86 3.25
CA ALA A 27 3.34 -9.13 3.97
C ALA A 27 4.71 -9.81 3.93
N ALA A 28 5.44 -9.69 2.82
CA ALA A 28 6.73 -10.31 2.59
C ALA A 28 7.63 -9.39 1.75
N PRO A 29 8.29 -8.39 2.38
CA PRO A 29 9.03 -7.37 1.67
C PRO A 29 10.21 -7.98 0.90
N PRO A 30 10.23 -7.91 -0.44
CA PRO A 30 11.26 -8.57 -1.26
C PRO A 30 12.61 -7.87 -1.10
N ASN A 31 13.67 -8.64 -0.88
CA ASN A 31 15.02 -8.10 -0.71
C ASN A 31 15.11 -7.01 0.38
N ALA A 32 14.42 -7.21 1.50
CA ALA A 32 14.36 -6.25 2.60
C ALA A 32 15.74 -5.88 3.17
N ARG A 33 15.99 -4.59 3.39
CA ARG A 33 17.27 -3.99 3.81
C ARG A 33 17.03 -2.95 4.91
N ARG A 34 18.00 -2.78 5.81
CA ARG A 34 17.99 -1.74 6.87
C ARG A 34 18.74 -0.47 6.50
N SER A 35 19.28 -0.41 5.29
CA SER A 35 19.98 0.76 4.77
C SER A 35 19.68 0.87 3.27
N PRO A 36 19.52 2.09 2.75
CA PRO A 36 19.16 2.29 1.35
C PRO A 36 20.29 1.84 0.43
N ALA A 37 19.92 1.22 -0.69
CA ALA A 37 20.77 0.98 -1.84
C ALA A 37 20.59 2.08 -2.90
N ALA A 38 21.45 2.11 -3.91
CA ALA A 38 21.28 3.02 -5.03
C ALA A 38 19.96 2.73 -5.76
N GLY A 39 19.12 3.75 -5.94
CA GLY A 39 17.80 3.65 -6.57
C GLY A 39 16.65 3.34 -5.61
N ASP A 40 16.94 3.12 -4.32
CA ASP A 40 15.91 3.06 -3.28
C ASP A 40 15.30 4.46 -3.02
N LEU A 41 14.11 4.50 -2.42
CA LEU A 41 13.45 5.74 -2.02
C LEU A 41 14.31 6.52 -1.01
N GLU A 42 14.47 7.82 -1.24
CA GLU A 42 15.11 8.72 -0.28
C GLU A 42 14.15 9.05 0.87
N GLY A 43 14.67 9.07 2.10
CA GLY A 43 13.88 9.43 3.27
C GLY A 43 14.39 8.81 4.56
N ASP A 44 13.76 9.18 5.68
CA ASP A 44 13.98 8.55 6.98
C ASP A 44 13.07 7.33 7.09
N PHE A 45 13.53 6.17 6.64
CA PHE A 45 12.81 4.90 6.76
C PHE A 45 13.57 3.93 7.67
N ASP A 46 12.86 2.93 8.18
CA ASP A 46 13.45 1.87 9.00
C ASP A 46 13.75 0.61 8.16
N LEU A 47 13.11 0.49 6.99
CA LEU A 47 13.23 -0.62 6.06
C LEU A 47 13.10 -0.15 4.61
N TRP A 48 13.93 -0.69 3.72
CA TRP A 48 13.82 -0.58 2.27
C TRP A 48 13.63 -1.96 1.65
N CYS A 49 12.88 -2.04 0.57
CA CYS A 49 12.73 -3.25 -0.23
C CYS A 49 12.54 -2.86 -1.69
N ASP A 50 12.46 -3.84 -2.59
CA ASP A 50 12.34 -3.53 -4.00
C ASP A 50 10.99 -2.87 -4.29
N GLY A 51 11.04 -1.59 -4.69
CA GLY A 51 9.87 -0.78 -5.03
C GLY A 51 9.13 -0.14 -3.84
N ALA A 52 9.62 -0.27 -2.60
CA ALA A 52 8.99 0.37 -1.45
C ALA A 52 9.97 0.64 -0.28
N ALA A 53 9.55 1.51 0.64
CA ALA A 53 10.19 1.74 1.92
C ALA A 53 9.13 1.81 3.03
N CYS A 54 9.53 1.52 4.27
CA CYS A 54 8.63 1.45 5.42
C CYS A 54 9.22 2.16 6.64
N LYS A 55 8.37 2.95 7.31
CA LYS A 55 8.58 3.47 8.66
C LYS A 55 7.70 2.74 9.65
N TYR A 56 8.27 2.29 10.76
CA TYR A 56 7.51 1.71 11.86
C TYR A 56 7.20 2.78 12.91
N HIS A 57 5.94 2.82 13.31
CA HIS A 57 5.45 3.58 14.45
C HIS A 57 4.86 2.62 15.48
N THR A 58 4.63 3.11 16.69
CA THR A 58 3.94 2.34 17.72
C THR A 58 2.52 2.00 17.25
N GLY A 59 2.29 0.75 16.86
CA GLY A 59 0.98 0.25 16.42
C GLY A 59 0.72 0.32 14.91
N SER A 60 1.66 0.83 14.10
CA SER A 60 1.50 0.82 12.64
C SER A 60 2.82 0.74 11.87
N ALA A 61 2.73 0.28 10.62
CA ALA A 61 3.76 0.38 9.61
C ALA A 61 3.24 1.27 8.48
N HIS A 62 4.03 2.27 8.10
CA HIS A 62 3.71 3.24 7.06
C HIS A 62 4.62 2.98 5.87
N TRP A 63 4.02 2.66 4.74
CA TRP A 63 4.69 2.26 3.51
C TRP A 63 4.60 3.35 2.47
N GLU A 64 5.70 3.58 1.77
CA GLU A 64 5.80 4.39 0.57
C GLU A 64 6.28 3.53 -0.58
N PHE A 65 5.60 3.59 -1.72
CA PHE A 65 5.90 2.82 -2.92
C PHE A 65 6.45 3.71 -4.03
N ALA A 66 7.27 3.14 -4.91
CA ALA A 66 7.94 3.88 -5.98
C ALA A 66 6.99 4.57 -6.98
N ASP A 67 5.73 4.13 -7.08
CA ASP A 67 4.71 4.75 -7.91
C ASP A 67 3.96 5.91 -7.20
N GLY A 68 4.36 6.26 -5.97
CA GLY A 68 3.72 7.28 -5.14
C GLY A 68 2.51 6.77 -4.35
N THR A 69 2.16 5.49 -4.44
CA THR A 69 1.20 4.89 -3.51
C THR A 69 1.76 4.92 -2.10
N THR A 70 0.89 5.11 -1.12
CA THR A 70 1.22 4.94 0.30
C THR A 70 0.27 3.94 0.96
N ALA A 71 0.72 3.27 2.01
CA ALA A 71 -0.15 2.40 2.79
C ALA A 71 0.14 2.49 4.29
N MET A 72 -0.90 2.26 5.10
CA MET A 72 -0.78 2.12 6.54
C MET A 72 -1.32 0.75 6.93
N ALA A 73 -0.50 -0.05 7.59
CA ALA A 73 -0.87 -1.36 8.12
C ALA A 73 -0.84 -1.32 9.65
N ALA A 74 -1.88 -1.84 10.31
CA ALA A 74 -1.86 -2.03 11.75
C ALA A 74 -0.86 -3.15 12.11
N THR A 75 0.14 -2.85 12.93
CA THR A 75 1.15 -3.82 13.39
C THR A 75 1.79 -3.36 14.71
N PRO A 76 1.99 -4.23 15.70
CA PRO A 76 1.79 -5.69 15.69
C PRO A 76 0.38 -6.12 16.14
N CYS A 77 -0.67 -5.43 15.70
CA CYS A 77 -2.05 -5.78 16.04
C CYS A 77 -2.46 -7.17 15.53
N ALA A 78 -3.28 -7.89 16.30
CA ALA A 78 -3.74 -9.23 15.96
C ALA A 78 -4.86 -9.27 14.88
N TRP A 79 -5.35 -8.11 14.45
CA TRP A 79 -6.33 -8.00 13.37
C TRP A 79 -5.68 -7.48 12.08
N LEU A 80 -6.16 -7.95 10.92
CA LEU A 80 -5.77 -7.39 9.63
C LEU A 80 -6.49 -6.05 9.40
N TRP A 81 -5.73 -4.98 9.29
CA TRP A 81 -6.22 -3.69 8.78
C TRP A 81 -5.12 -3.00 7.97
N VAL A 82 -5.39 -2.75 6.70
CA VAL A 82 -4.50 -2.06 5.77
C VAL A 82 -5.30 -1.02 5.00
N ARG A 83 -4.82 0.22 4.98
CA ARG A 83 -5.37 1.30 4.16
C ARG A 83 -4.34 1.73 3.13
N ILE A 84 -4.74 1.81 1.86
CA ILE A 84 -3.89 2.13 0.72
C ILE A 84 -4.40 3.40 0.07
N PHE A 85 -3.52 4.36 -0.20
CA PHE A 85 -3.80 5.61 -0.92
C PHE A 85 -3.03 5.63 -2.23
N PHE A 86 -3.73 5.89 -3.32
CA PHE A 86 -3.16 5.96 -4.67
C PHE A 86 -2.90 7.42 -5.08
N PRO A 87 -1.93 7.68 -5.99
CA PRO A 87 -1.59 9.03 -6.42
C PRO A 87 -2.73 9.83 -7.06
N ASP A 88 -3.72 9.14 -7.61
CA ASP A 88 -4.92 9.72 -8.21
C ASP A 88 -6.01 10.09 -7.18
N GLY A 89 -5.71 9.96 -5.88
CA GLY A 89 -6.61 10.25 -4.77
C GLY A 89 -7.55 9.10 -4.41
N GLN A 90 -7.50 7.97 -5.11
CA GLN A 90 -8.28 6.78 -4.76
C GLN A 90 -7.74 6.15 -3.49
N ASN A 91 -8.60 5.44 -2.75
CA ASN A 91 -8.17 4.65 -1.60
C ASN A 91 -8.90 3.32 -1.51
N VAL A 92 -8.21 2.32 -0.96
CA VAL A 92 -8.74 0.99 -0.69
C VAL A 92 -8.44 0.63 0.75
N GLU A 93 -9.43 0.11 1.46
CA GLU A 93 -9.28 -0.43 2.81
C GLU A 93 -9.53 -1.93 2.80
N VAL A 94 -8.59 -2.68 3.36
CA VAL A 94 -8.66 -4.14 3.53
C VAL A 94 -8.67 -4.42 5.02
N ARG A 95 -9.74 -5.06 5.48
CA ARG A 95 -9.95 -5.39 6.89
C ARG A 95 -10.47 -6.81 7.04
N GLN A 96 -9.97 -7.52 8.04
CA GLN A 96 -10.59 -8.78 8.45
C GLN A 96 -11.91 -8.46 9.13
N ALA A 97 -13.01 -8.94 8.55
CA ALA A 97 -14.31 -8.89 9.20
C ALA A 97 -14.39 -10.02 10.24
N HIS A 98 -14.90 -9.68 11.43
CA HIS A 98 -15.48 -10.68 12.32
C HIS A 98 -16.97 -10.75 11.98
N LEU A 99 -17.44 -11.94 11.64
CA LEU A 99 -18.87 -12.24 11.66
C LEU A 99 -19.14 -12.74 13.07
N ASP A 100 -19.88 -11.94 13.84
CA ASP A 100 -20.43 -12.38 15.13
C ASP A 100 -21.40 -13.57 14.94
#